data_AF-Q32D91-F1
#
_entry.id   AF-Q32D91-F1
#
_cell.length_a   1.000
_cell.length_b   1.000
_cell.length_c   1.000
_cell.angle_alpha   90.00
_cell.angle_beta   90.00
_cell.angle_gamma   90.00
#
_symmetry.space_group_name_H-M   'P 1'
#
loop_
_entity.id
_entity.type
_entity.pdbx_description
1 polymer ?
#
loop_
_entity_poly.entity_id
_entity_poly.type
_entity_poly.pdbx_seq_one_letter_code
_entity_poly.pdbx_strand_id
1 'polypeptide(L)'
;MGGPGFRLPSGKGGLILLIVVLVAGYYGVDLTGLMTGQPVSQQQSTRSISPNEDEAAKFTSVILATTEDTWGQQFEKMGKTYQQPKLVMYRGMTRTGCGAGQSIMGPFYCPADGTVYIDLSFYDDMKDKLGADGDFAQGYVIAHEVGHHVQKLLGIGPKVRQLQQNATQAEVNRLSVRMEL
;
A
#
# COMPACT_ATOMS: atom_id res chain seq x y z
N MET A 1 0.39 8.82 48.31
CA MET A 1 -0.06 8.48 46.94
C MET A 1 0.81 9.26 45.97
N GLY A 2 1.92 8.67 45.50
CA GLY A 2 2.85 9.32 44.58
C GLY A 2 2.91 8.50 43.30
N GLY A 3 2.15 8.89 42.27
CA GLY A 3 2.28 8.30 40.95
C GLY A 3 3.67 8.61 40.40
N PRO A 4 4.36 7.67 39.75
CA PRO A 4 5.70 7.92 39.22
C PRO A 4 5.59 8.96 38.11
N GLY A 5 5.93 10.21 38.44
CA GLY A 5 6.00 11.32 37.49
C GLY A 5 7.10 11.02 36.47
N PHE A 6 6.72 10.76 35.23
CA PHE A 6 7.67 10.62 34.14
C PHE A 6 8.34 11.97 33.89
N ARG A 7 9.65 12.04 34.10
CA ARG A 7 10.45 13.21 33.73
C ARG A 7 10.53 13.25 32.20
N LEU A 8 9.96 14.29 31.60
CA LEU A 8 10.26 14.64 30.20
C LEU A 8 11.78 14.65 30.04
N PRO A 9 12.37 13.89 29.08
CA PRO A 9 13.81 13.89 28.88
C PRO A 9 14.28 15.31 28.55
N SER A 10 14.99 15.96 29.48
CA SER A 10 15.56 17.28 29.28
C SER A 10 16.72 17.18 28.29
N GLY A 11 16.55 17.72 27.08
CA GLY A 11 17.56 17.70 26.02
C GLY A 11 16.94 17.49 24.64
N LYS A 12 17.78 17.29 23.61
CA LYS A 12 17.33 17.09 22.21
C LYS A 12 16.29 15.96 22.07
N GLY A 13 16.32 14.95 22.97
CA GLY A 13 15.35 13.86 23.00
C GLY A 13 13.91 14.29 23.32
N GLY A 14 13.71 15.30 24.17
CA GLY A 14 12.38 15.80 24.51
C GLY A 14 11.70 16.54 23.34
N LEU A 15 12.50 17.25 22.54
CA LEU A 15 12.00 17.96 21.36
C LEU A 15 11.55 16.97 20.26
N ILE A 16 12.33 15.91 20.03
CA ILE A 16 12.00 14.85 19.07
C ILE A 16 10.68 14.18 19.45
N LEU A 17 10.51 13.85 20.73
CA LEU A 17 9.30 13.20 21.24
C LEU A 17 8.08 14.12 21.10
N LEU A 18 8.23 15.43 21.38
CA LEU A 18 7.18 16.42 21.15
C LEU A 18 6.76 16.50 19.67
N ILE A 19 7.73 16.53 18.74
CA ILE A 19 7.46 16.58 17.29
C ILE A 19 6.70 15.32 16.86
N VAL A 20 7.13 14.14 17.28
CA VAL A 20 6.43 12.88 16.98
C VAL A 20 4.99 12.93 17.49
N VAL A 21 4.77 13.46 18.70
CA VAL A 21 3.42 13.58 19.27
C VAL A 21 2.54 14.55 18.49
N LEU A 22 3.09 15.70 18.09
CA LEU A 22 2.37 16.70 17.29
C LEU A 22 2.04 16.20 15.89
N VAL A 23 2.99 15.53 15.22
CA VAL A 23 2.79 14.97 13.88
C VAL A 23 1.73 13.87 13.91
N ALA A 24 1.84 12.94 14.86
CA ALA A 24 0.85 11.88 15.03
C ALA A 24 -0.53 12.43 15.41
N GLY A 25 -0.60 13.43 16.31
CA GLY A 25 -1.85 14.10 16.65
C GLY A 25 -2.47 14.86 15.47
N TYR A 26 -1.64 15.48 14.61
CA TYR A 26 -2.09 16.10 13.36
C TYR A 26 -2.70 15.08 12.39
N TYR A 27 -2.17 13.85 12.35
CA TYR A 27 -2.73 12.73 11.59
C TYR A 27 -3.85 11.96 12.34
N GLY A 28 -4.37 12.48 13.46
CA GLY A 28 -5.46 11.86 14.21
C GLY A 28 -5.09 10.58 14.96
N VAL A 29 -3.80 10.31 15.14
CA VAL A 29 -3.31 9.18 15.93
C VAL A 29 -3.35 9.55 17.41
N ASP A 30 -4.17 8.83 18.18
CA ASP A 30 -4.24 8.98 19.63
C ASP A 30 -2.97 8.43 20.30
N LEU A 31 -2.11 9.34 20.76
CA LEU A 31 -0.90 9.03 21.52
C LEU A 31 -1.06 9.20 23.03
N THR A 32 -2.30 9.29 23.54
CA THR A 32 -2.56 9.42 24.98
C THR A 32 -1.91 8.27 25.77
N GLY A 33 -1.85 7.06 25.19
CA GLY A 33 -1.16 5.92 25.79
C GLY A 33 0.35 6.08 25.95
N LEU A 34 1.03 6.86 25.10
CA LEU A 34 2.45 7.18 25.25
C LEU A 34 2.68 8.15 26.42
N MET A 35 1.70 8.99 26.74
CA MET A 35 1.73 9.91 27.90
C MET A 35 1.31 9.24 29.21
N THR A 36 0.39 8.27 29.18
CA THR A 36 -0.09 7.58 30.39
C THR A 36 0.70 6.30 30.72
N GLY A 37 1.60 5.85 29.85
CA GLY A 37 2.40 4.63 30.04
C GLY A 37 1.59 3.34 29.97
N GLN A 38 0.32 3.41 29.53
CA GLN A 38 -0.47 2.22 29.23
C GLN A 38 -0.05 1.67 27.86
N PRO A 39 0.03 0.33 27.70
CA PRO A 39 0.30 -0.23 26.38
C PRO A 39 -0.77 0.28 25.43
N VAL A 40 -0.33 1.01 24.39
CA VAL A 40 -1.17 1.39 23.27
C VAL A 40 -1.58 0.07 22.64
N SER A 41 -2.74 -0.47 23.04
CA SER A 41 -3.41 -1.50 22.27
C SER A 41 -3.91 -0.82 21.01
N GLN A 42 -3.01 -0.56 20.08
CA GLN A 42 -3.34 -0.18 18.72
C GLN A 42 -3.90 -1.44 18.04
N GLN A 43 -5.02 -1.95 18.54
CA GLN A 43 -5.97 -2.68 17.72
C GLN A 43 -6.62 -1.65 16.79
N GLN A 44 -5.82 -1.01 15.94
CA GLN A 44 -6.36 -0.37 14.77
C GLN A 44 -6.85 -1.54 13.92
N SER A 45 -8.15 -1.79 13.99
CA SER A 45 -8.75 -2.94 13.32
C SER A 45 -8.37 -2.83 11.85
N THR A 46 -7.63 -3.82 11.34
CA THR A 46 -7.43 -3.99 9.91
C THR A 46 -8.78 -4.37 9.32
N ARG A 47 -9.61 -3.38 9.04
CA ARG A 47 -10.93 -3.57 8.43
C ARG A 47 -10.80 -3.35 6.94
N SER A 48 -11.13 -4.39 6.17
CA SER A 48 -11.35 -4.23 4.73
C SER A 48 -12.65 -3.48 4.48
N ILE A 49 -12.65 -2.62 3.47
CA ILE A 49 -13.79 -1.83 3.02
C ILE A 49 -14.45 -2.56 1.85
N SER A 50 -15.78 -2.72 1.89
CA SER A 50 -16.53 -3.32 0.80
C SER A 50 -16.90 -2.27 -0.27
N PRO A 51 -17.12 -2.68 -1.55
CA PRO A 51 -17.46 -1.74 -2.62
C PRO A 51 -18.69 -0.85 -2.37
N ASN A 52 -19.62 -1.28 -1.50
CA ASN A 52 -20.85 -0.55 -1.22
C ASN A 52 -20.73 0.42 -0.03
N GLU A 53 -19.58 0.46 0.66
CA GLU A 53 -19.37 1.31 1.84
C GLU A 53 -18.80 2.69 1.48
N ASP A 54 -18.18 2.85 0.31
CA ASP A 54 -17.41 4.04 -0.08
C ASP A 54 -17.48 4.22 -1.61
N GLU A 55 -17.63 5.47 -2.08
CA GLU A 55 -17.67 5.79 -3.52
C GLU A 55 -16.35 5.45 -4.21
N ALA A 56 -15.22 5.73 -3.54
CA ALA A 56 -13.90 5.31 -4.00
C ALA A 56 -13.81 3.79 -4.09
N ALA A 57 -14.36 3.06 -3.10
CA ALA A 57 -14.34 1.59 -3.14
C ALA A 57 -15.15 1.04 -4.32
N LYS A 58 -16.31 1.64 -4.62
CA LYS A 58 -17.11 1.30 -5.80
C LYS A 58 -16.33 1.55 -7.08
N PHE A 59 -15.73 2.74 -7.21
CA PHE A 59 -14.91 3.09 -8.37
C PHE A 59 -13.73 2.12 -8.55
N THR A 60 -12.97 1.86 -7.49
CA THR A 60 -11.87 0.88 -7.49
C THR A 60 -12.32 -0.48 -7.98
N SER A 61 -13.48 -0.97 -7.51
CA SER A 61 -14.01 -2.27 -7.94
C SER A 61 -14.37 -2.32 -9.43
N VAL A 62 -14.91 -1.23 -9.99
CA VAL A 62 -15.26 -1.14 -11.41
C VAL A 62 -14.02 -1.09 -12.29
N ILE A 63 -13.00 -0.33 -11.87
CA ILE A 63 -11.73 -0.29 -12.62
C ILE A 63 -11.05 -1.65 -12.56
N LEU A 64 -11.00 -2.31 -11.40
CA LEU A 64 -10.42 -3.65 -11.30
C LEU A 64 -11.12 -4.60 -12.28
N ALA A 65 -12.46 -4.63 -12.30
CA ALA A 65 -13.22 -5.46 -13.24
C ALA A 65 -12.87 -5.16 -14.71
N THR A 66 -12.70 -3.89 -15.07
CA THR A 66 -12.25 -3.49 -16.41
C THR A 66 -10.86 -4.06 -16.75
N THR A 67 -9.93 -4.07 -15.78
CA THR A 67 -8.61 -4.69 -15.98
C THR A 67 -8.69 -6.21 -16.09
N GLU A 68 -9.60 -6.85 -15.36
CA GLU A 68 -9.83 -8.30 -15.41
C GLU A 68 -10.35 -8.74 -16.78
N ASP A 69 -11.31 -8.02 -17.34
CA ASP A 69 -11.82 -8.25 -18.70
C ASP A 69 -10.71 -8.07 -19.75
N THR A 70 -9.93 -6.99 -19.62
CA THR A 70 -8.85 -6.66 -20.55
C THR A 70 -7.77 -7.73 -20.56
N TRP A 71 -7.27 -8.12 -19.38
CA TRP A 71 -6.23 -9.13 -19.25
C TRP A 71 -6.74 -10.54 -19.50
N GLY A 72 -8.01 -10.83 -19.20
CA GLY A 72 -8.68 -12.07 -19.57
C GLY A 72 -8.61 -12.31 -21.08
N GLN A 73 -9.02 -11.33 -21.87
CA GLN A 73 -8.95 -11.39 -23.35
C GLN A 73 -7.51 -11.51 -23.85
N GLN A 74 -6.57 -10.81 -23.22
CA GLN A 74 -5.17 -10.86 -23.66
C GLN A 74 -4.50 -12.19 -23.35
N PHE A 75 -4.79 -12.80 -22.20
CA PHE A 75 -4.31 -14.14 -21.86
C PHE A 75 -4.90 -15.21 -22.77
N GLU A 76 -6.17 -15.09 -23.13
CA GLU A 76 -6.80 -15.99 -24.11
C GLU A 76 -6.07 -15.96 -25.46
N LYS A 77 -5.74 -14.77 -25.97
CA LYS A 77 -4.93 -14.60 -27.20
C LYS A 77 -3.54 -15.22 -27.08
N MET A 78 -2.98 -15.30 -25.87
CA MET A 78 -1.71 -15.97 -25.59
C MET A 78 -1.84 -17.49 -25.36
N GLY A 79 -3.04 -18.05 -25.44
CA GLY A 79 -3.30 -19.46 -25.11
C GLY A 79 -3.06 -19.79 -23.63
N LYS A 80 -3.27 -18.80 -22.74
CA LYS A 80 -3.09 -18.92 -21.29
C LYS A 80 -4.40 -18.64 -20.56
N THR A 81 -4.52 -19.15 -19.34
CA THR A 81 -5.63 -18.80 -18.44
C THR A 81 -5.21 -17.62 -17.57
N TYR A 82 -6.01 -16.55 -17.56
CA TYR A 82 -5.84 -15.46 -16.61
C TYR A 82 -6.37 -15.86 -15.25
N GLN A 83 -5.55 -15.69 -14.21
CA GLN A 83 -6.01 -15.81 -12.83
C GLN A 83 -6.28 -14.38 -12.34
N GLN A 84 -7.48 -14.09 -11.86
CA GLN A 84 -7.79 -12.76 -11.36
C GLN A 84 -7.05 -12.48 -10.04
N PRO A 85 -6.55 -11.24 -9.81
CA PRO A 85 -6.00 -10.86 -8.53
C PRO A 85 -7.11 -10.78 -7.48
N LYS A 86 -6.74 -10.97 -6.21
CA LYS A 86 -7.62 -10.59 -5.11
C LYS A 86 -7.54 -9.07 -4.92
N LEU A 87 -8.59 -8.45 -4.38
CA LEU A 87 -8.60 -7.04 -4.01
C LEU A 87 -8.86 -6.90 -2.50
N VAL A 88 -8.04 -6.10 -1.84
CA VAL A 88 -8.28 -5.64 -0.47
C VAL A 88 -8.22 -4.12 -0.45
N MET A 89 -9.36 -3.50 -0.18
CA MET A 89 -9.48 -2.05 0.05
C MET A 89 -9.47 -1.76 1.54
N TYR A 90 -8.76 -0.73 1.98
CA TYR A 90 -8.63 -0.39 3.40
C TYR A 90 -8.33 1.12 3.56
N ARG A 91 -8.32 1.61 4.79
CA ARG A 91 -7.81 2.95 5.15
C ARG A 91 -6.81 2.81 6.29
N GLY A 92 -5.60 3.36 6.13
CA GLY A 92 -4.56 3.27 7.16
C GLY A 92 -3.78 1.96 7.07
N MET A 93 -3.93 1.03 8.01
CA MET A 93 -3.09 -0.19 8.04
C MET A 93 -3.85 -1.46 7.66
N THR A 94 -3.18 -2.37 6.95
CA THR A 94 -3.67 -3.72 6.66
C THR A 94 -2.55 -4.76 6.76
N ARG A 95 -2.93 -6.00 7.08
CA ARG A 95 -2.00 -7.13 7.09
C ARG A 95 -1.94 -7.77 5.71
N THR A 96 -0.74 -8.07 5.22
CA THR A 96 -0.52 -8.63 3.87
C THR A 96 0.28 -9.92 3.92
N GLY A 97 0.22 -10.73 2.87
CA GLY A 97 1.10 -11.89 2.69
C GLY A 97 2.58 -11.53 2.49
N CYS A 98 2.87 -10.27 2.14
CA CYS A 98 4.23 -9.76 1.92
C CYS A 98 4.82 -9.08 3.17
N GLY A 99 4.08 -9.04 4.28
CA GLY A 99 4.47 -8.36 5.52
C GLY A 99 3.44 -7.32 5.96
N ALA A 100 3.83 -6.39 6.83
CA ALA A 100 2.98 -5.26 7.17
C ALA A 100 2.90 -4.33 5.95
N GLY A 101 1.71 -4.21 5.34
CA GLY A 101 1.43 -3.15 4.37
C GLY A 101 1.35 -1.85 5.14
N GLN A 102 2.44 -1.08 5.16
CA GLN A 102 2.43 0.25 5.74
C GLN A 102 1.81 1.21 4.72
N SER A 103 0.74 1.91 5.12
CA SER A 103 0.02 2.91 4.31
C SER A 103 0.94 3.91 3.59
N ILE A 104 2.12 4.15 4.18
CA ILE A 104 3.15 5.06 3.69
C ILE A 104 3.57 4.73 2.24
N MET A 105 3.38 3.49 1.78
CA MET A 105 3.79 3.05 0.44
C MET A 105 2.74 3.31 -0.65
N GLY A 106 1.51 3.73 -0.30
CA GLY A 106 0.40 3.82 -1.24
C GLY A 106 -0.15 2.43 -1.62
N PRO A 107 -0.99 2.36 -2.67
CA PRO A 107 -1.44 1.10 -3.26
C PRO A 107 -0.27 0.20 -3.68
N PHE A 108 -0.42 -1.12 -3.54
CA PHE A 108 0.61 -2.08 -3.95
C PHE A 108 0.05 -3.46 -4.26
N TYR A 109 0.77 -4.22 -5.08
CA TYR A 109 0.54 -5.64 -5.33
C TYR A 109 1.46 -6.53 -4.47
N CYS A 110 0.88 -7.52 -3.78
CA CYS A 110 1.64 -8.54 -3.07
C CYS A 110 1.79 -9.83 -3.90
N PRO A 111 3.01 -10.14 -4.41
CA PRO A 111 3.24 -11.36 -5.15
C PRO A 111 3.15 -12.64 -4.30
N ALA A 112 3.24 -12.57 -2.97
CA ALA A 112 3.16 -13.77 -2.12
C ALA A 112 1.73 -14.35 -2.06
N ASP A 113 0.70 -13.51 -2.05
CA ASP A 113 -0.70 -13.94 -1.90
C ASP A 113 -1.58 -13.66 -3.14
N GLY A 114 -1.04 -12.93 -4.13
CA GLY A 114 -1.74 -12.59 -5.37
C GLY A 114 -2.80 -11.51 -5.18
N THR A 115 -2.59 -10.56 -4.27
CA THR A 115 -3.57 -9.54 -3.89
C THR A 115 -3.09 -8.14 -4.22
N VAL A 116 -3.98 -7.35 -4.83
CA VAL A 116 -3.87 -5.90 -4.98
C VAL A 116 -4.45 -5.26 -3.72
N TYR A 117 -3.65 -4.45 -3.04
CA TYR A 117 -4.00 -3.74 -1.83
C TYR A 117 -4.15 -2.25 -2.15
N ILE A 118 -5.35 -1.71 -1.97
CA ILE A 118 -5.65 -0.30 -2.24
C ILE A 118 -5.97 0.40 -0.91
N ASP A 119 -5.12 1.35 -0.51
CA ASP A 119 -5.47 2.29 0.57
C ASP A 119 -6.34 3.40 -0.03
N LEU A 120 -7.62 3.46 0.33
CA LEU A 120 -8.54 4.49 -0.17
C LEU A 120 -8.18 5.89 0.34
N SER A 121 -7.44 6.01 1.45
CA SER A 121 -6.91 7.31 1.90
C SER A 121 -5.82 7.85 0.98
N PHE A 122 -5.22 7.01 0.12
CA PHE A 122 -4.32 7.47 -0.92
C PHE A 122 -5.03 8.36 -1.94
N TYR A 123 -6.33 8.15 -2.20
CA TYR A 123 -7.08 8.98 -3.14
C TYR A 123 -7.33 10.37 -2.57
N ASP A 124 -7.60 10.46 -1.27
CA ASP A 124 -7.68 11.74 -0.56
C ASP A 124 -6.34 12.49 -0.65
N ASP A 125 -5.23 11.77 -0.44
CA ASP A 125 -3.87 12.32 -0.58
C ASP A 125 -3.55 12.78 -2.01
N MET A 126 -3.93 12.01 -3.04
CA MET A 126 -3.73 12.40 -4.44
C MET A 126 -4.48 13.70 -4.77
N LYS A 127 -5.73 13.81 -4.31
CA LYS A 127 -6.57 14.99 -4.50
C LYS A 127 -6.01 16.20 -3.73
N ASP A 128 -5.74 16.03 -2.45
CA ASP A 128 -5.46 17.15 -1.53
C ASP A 128 -3.99 17.59 -1.54
N LYS A 129 -3.05 16.68 -1.77
CA LYS A 129 -1.60 16.96 -1.70
C LYS A 129 -0.94 17.09 -3.07
N LEU A 130 -1.36 16.29 -4.04
CA LEU A 130 -0.72 16.22 -5.37
C LEU A 130 -1.47 17.00 -6.45
N GLY A 131 -2.71 17.40 -6.19
CA GLY A 131 -3.60 17.98 -7.21
C GLY A 131 -3.91 17.00 -8.34
N ALA A 132 -3.72 15.70 -8.10
CA ALA A 132 -3.95 14.62 -9.04
C ALA A 132 -5.31 13.99 -8.75
N ASP A 133 -6.38 14.73 -9.05
CA ASP A 133 -7.75 14.25 -8.90
C ASP A 133 -8.25 13.57 -10.19
N GLY A 134 -9.29 12.76 -10.04
CA GLY A 134 -10.08 12.20 -11.13
C GLY A 134 -9.84 10.73 -11.45
N ASP A 135 -10.81 10.17 -12.17
CA ASP A 135 -10.91 8.77 -12.55
C ASP A 135 -9.66 8.22 -13.25
N PHE A 136 -8.96 9.06 -14.03
CA PHE A 136 -7.75 8.64 -14.73
C PHE A 136 -6.60 8.33 -13.78
N ALA A 137 -6.35 9.18 -12.77
CA ALA A 137 -5.25 8.98 -11.84
C ALA A 137 -5.48 7.72 -10.98
N GLN A 138 -6.69 7.58 -10.44
CA GLN A 138 -7.09 6.38 -9.69
C GLN A 138 -7.05 5.13 -10.57
N GLY A 139 -7.54 5.23 -11.80
CA GLY A 139 -7.52 4.16 -12.79
C GLY A 139 -6.12 3.69 -13.15
N TYR A 140 -5.20 4.64 -13.36
CA TYR A 140 -3.80 4.37 -13.65
C TYR A 140 -3.12 3.58 -12.51
N VAL A 141 -3.33 3.98 -11.26
CA VAL A 141 -2.74 3.32 -10.09
C VAL A 141 -3.24 1.88 -9.96
N ILE A 142 -4.54 1.64 -10.13
CA ILE A 142 -5.09 0.28 -10.10
C ILE A 142 -4.52 -0.56 -11.25
N ALA A 143 -4.47 0.00 -12.47
CA ALA A 143 -3.93 -0.69 -13.63
C ALA A 143 -2.44 -1.01 -13.48
N HIS A 144 -1.67 -0.13 -12.83
CA HIS A 144 -0.27 -0.32 -12.50
C HIS A 144 -0.08 -1.55 -11.59
N GLU A 145 -0.84 -1.64 -10.49
CA GLU A 145 -0.75 -2.79 -9.57
C GLU A 145 -1.20 -4.10 -10.21
N VAL A 146 -2.21 -4.05 -11.09
CA VAL A 146 -2.61 -5.22 -11.89
C VAL A 146 -1.52 -5.60 -12.90
N GLY A 147 -0.75 -4.64 -13.41
CA GLY A 147 0.45 -4.88 -14.21
C GLY A 147 1.46 -5.76 -13.48
N HIS A 148 1.75 -5.48 -12.20
CA HIS A 148 2.60 -6.33 -11.37
C HIS A 148 2.02 -7.73 -11.18
N HIS A 149 0.70 -7.84 -11.03
CA HIS A 149 0.02 -9.14 -10.99
C HIS A 149 0.28 -9.95 -12.27
N VAL A 150 0.11 -9.32 -13.44
CA VAL A 150 0.36 -9.95 -14.74
C VAL A 150 1.82 -10.33 -14.92
N GLN A 151 2.77 -9.46 -14.53
CA GLN A 151 4.19 -9.78 -14.54
C GLN A 151 4.51 -11.06 -13.73
N LYS A 152 3.84 -11.26 -12.58
CA LYS A 152 3.95 -12.50 -11.80
C LYS A 152 3.39 -13.70 -12.57
N LEU A 153 2.19 -13.60 -13.14
CA LEU A 153 1.57 -14.69 -13.90
C LEU A 153 2.41 -15.10 -15.12
N LEU A 154 3.10 -14.15 -15.73
CA LEU A 154 4.00 -14.37 -16.88
C LEU A 154 5.40 -14.85 -16.48
N GLY A 155 5.70 -14.97 -15.18
CA GLY A 155 7.00 -15.45 -14.69
C GLY A 155 8.15 -14.45 -14.89
N ILE A 156 7.84 -13.15 -15.06
CA ILE A 156 8.83 -12.11 -15.33
C ILE A 156 9.71 -11.87 -14.10
N GLY A 157 9.14 -11.85 -12.89
CA GLY A 157 9.90 -11.65 -11.64
C GLY A 157 11.08 -12.63 -11.47
N PRO A 158 10.86 -13.96 -11.52
CA PRO A 158 11.95 -14.93 -11.53
C PRO A 158 12.98 -14.71 -12.66
N LYS A 159 12.51 -14.35 -13.86
CA LYS A 159 13.40 -14.10 -15.01
C LYS A 159 14.31 -12.90 -14.77
N VAL A 160 13.79 -11.81 -14.20
CA VAL A 160 14.58 -10.63 -13.86
C VAL A 160 15.58 -10.94 -12.75
N ARG A 161 15.18 -11.65 -11.70
CA ARG A 161 16.11 -12.08 -10.64
C ARG A 161 17.27 -12.93 -11.20
N GLN A 162 16.99 -13.82 -12.15
CA GLN A 162 18.03 -14.60 -12.82
C GLN A 162 19.01 -13.70 -13.60
N LEU A 163 18.49 -12.70 -14.31
CA LEU A 163 19.34 -11.74 -15.03
C LEU A 163 20.22 -10.91 -14.08
N GLN A 164 19.69 -10.57 -12.89
CA GLN A 164 20.41 -9.79 -11.89
C GLN A 164 21.58 -10.54 -11.22
N GLN A 165 21.56 -11.88 -11.16
CA GLN A 165 22.56 -12.68 -10.44
C GLN A 165 24.01 -12.48 -10.92
N ASN A 166 24.21 -12.21 -12.20
CA ASN A 166 25.53 -12.05 -12.81
C ASN A 166 25.73 -10.65 -13.41
N ALA A 167 24.87 -9.71 -13.06
CA ALA A 167 24.84 -8.37 -13.62
C ALA A 167 25.64 -7.39 -12.75
N THR A 168 26.18 -6.35 -13.37
CA THR A 168 26.74 -5.20 -12.65
C THR A 168 25.65 -4.47 -11.88
N GLN A 169 26.02 -3.71 -10.84
CA GLN A 169 25.04 -2.92 -10.08
C GLN A 169 24.21 -1.98 -10.97
N ALA A 170 24.83 -1.39 -12.00
CA ALA A 170 24.13 -0.52 -12.94
C ALA A 170 23.05 -1.27 -13.75
N GLU A 171 23.35 -2.51 -14.16
CA GLU A 171 22.39 -3.37 -14.86
C GLU A 171 21.28 -3.87 -13.93
N VAL A 172 21.61 -4.22 -12.69
CA VAL A 172 20.62 -4.58 -11.66
C VAL A 172 19.61 -3.45 -11.46
N ASN A 173 20.09 -2.21 -11.28
CA ASN A 173 19.24 -1.04 -11.11
C ASN A 173 18.36 -0.81 -12.35
N ARG A 174 18.92 -0.94 -13.55
CA ARG A 174 18.17 -0.79 -14.81
C ARG A 174 17.06 -1.85 -14.94
N LEU A 175 17.34 -3.09 -14.54
CA LEU A 175 16.36 -4.17 -14.55
C LEU A 175 15.25 -3.92 -13.53
N SER A 176 15.59 -3.42 -12.33
CA SER A 176 14.59 -3.03 -11.33
C SER A 176 13.69 -1.91 -11.84
N VAL A 177 14.24 -0.84 -12.42
CA VAL A 177 13.43 0.26 -12.99
C VAL A 177 12.47 -0.23 -14.06
N ARG A 178 12.88 -1.18 -14.92
CA ARG A 178 12.00 -1.77 -15.93
C ARG A 178 10.89 -2.67 -15.38
N MET A 179 11.06 -3.18 -14.17
CA MET A 179 10.03 -3.98 -13.49
C MET A 179 8.99 -3.09 -12.82
N GLU A 180 9.42 -1.96 -12.25
CA GLU A 180 8.59 -0.98 -11.54
C GLU A 180 7.86 0.00 -12.46
N LEU A 181 8.20 0.08 -13.75
CA LEU A 181 7.53 0.94 -14.75
C LEU A 181 6.53 0.14 -15.59
#